data_AF-A0A4U2ZWY5-F1
#
_entry.id   AF-A0A4U2ZWY5-F1
#
_cell.length_a   1.000
_cell.length_b   1.000
_cell.length_c   1.000
_cell.angle_alpha   90.00
_cell.angle_beta   90.00
_cell.angle_gamma   90.00
#
_symmetry.space_group_name_H-M   'P 1'
#
loop_
_entity.id
_entity.type
_entity.pdbx_description
1 polymer ?
#
loop_
_entity_poly.entity_id
_entity_poly.type
_entity_poly.pdbx_seq_one_letter_code
_entity_poly.pdbx_strand_id
1 'polypeptide(L)'
;GYSDREIAKVDYNKTTEEMKIKLEAGVPHSYFNSTYASIKVQNSSGSVVYNKEIVGNGQQTAETQTVPVKVGDYIEFTHIEGDAVNEKTRATLTNIENNKNETIGKTARYQVTKEGLKKVEKMPDSTVLDGNQFTWSLKGICDFEFAKVNLNKSTGEMQINLKTGVPHNYFDSTYASIKVQNSSGQVVFNKDIYGNKQQYAESQKVPVKIGDKIELIHQEGVHRATITNIDNGKQESFGKKAMYEITSLGLNKVE
;
A
#
# COMPACT_ATOMS: atom_id res chain seq x y z
N GLY A 1 5.73 -13.91 24.16
CA GLY A 1 6.97 -13.22 24.59
C GLY A 1 7.67 -14.02 25.67
N TYR A 2 8.87 -13.58 26.06
CA TYR A 2 9.64 -14.18 27.15
C TYR A 2 8.81 -14.29 28.43
N SER A 3 8.89 -15.42 29.14
CA SER A 3 8.11 -15.71 30.36
C SER A 3 6.58 -15.59 30.20
N ASP A 4 6.03 -16.12 29.11
CA ASP A 4 4.58 -16.16 28.83
C ASP A 4 3.89 -14.81 28.72
N ARG A 5 4.68 -13.75 28.53
CA ARG A 5 4.17 -12.39 28.36
C ARG A 5 3.41 -12.27 27.03
N GLU A 6 2.15 -11.83 27.11
CA GLU A 6 1.39 -11.33 25.96
C GLU A 6 2.07 -10.06 25.47
N ILE A 7 2.50 -10.05 24.21
CA ILE A 7 3.20 -8.91 23.60
C ILE A 7 2.27 -8.10 22.68
N ALA A 8 1.26 -8.76 22.13
CA ALA A 8 0.27 -8.16 21.26
C ALA A 8 -1.03 -8.96 21.34
N LYS A 9 -2.16 -8.26 21.24
CA LYS A 9 -3.49 -8.83 21.09
C LYS A 9 -4.17 -8.22 19.88
N VAL A 10 -4.88 -9.04 19.12
CA VAL A 10 -5.57 -8.63 17.89
C VAL A 10 -7.01 -9.10 17.93
N ASP A 11 -7.94 -8.16 17.95
CA ASP A 11 -9.38 -8.41 17.93
C ASP A 11 -9.95 -8.00 16.56
N TYR A 12 -10.45 -8.96 15.79
CA TYR A 12 -11.12 -8.71 14.52
C TYR A 12 -12.65 -8.76 14.69
N ASN A 13 -13.34 -7.70 14.26
CA ASN A 13 -14.79 -7.63 14.24
C ASN A 13 -15.29 -7.60 12.79
N LYS A 14 -15.98 -8.68 12.40
CA LYS A 14 -16.54 -8.85 11.07
C LYS A 14 -17.69 -7.88 10.75
N THR A 15 -18.45 -7.45 11.76
CA THR A 15 -19.57 -6.51 11.58
C THR A 15 -19.07 -5.11 11.30
N THR A 16 -18.01 -4.67 11.98
CA THR A 16 -17.41 -3.35 11.73
C THR A 16 -16.33 -3.36 10.64
N GLU A 17 -15.90 -4.55 10.20
CA GLU A 17 -14.78 -4.74 9.27
C GLU A 17 -13.49 -4.07 9.79
N GLU A 18 -13.21 -4.24 11.08
CA GLU A 18 -12.07 -3.62 11.75
C GLU A 18 -11.27 -4.63 12.56
N MET A 19 -9.96 -4.46 12.51
CA MET A 19 -9.01 -5.16 13.36
C MET A 19 -8.40 -4.17 14.35
N LYS A 20 -8.59 -4.43 15.65
CA LYS A 20 -8.00 -3.67 16.75
C LYS A 20 -6.76 -4.39 17.24
N ILE A 21 -5.61 -3.75 17.08
CA ILE A 21 -4.32 -4.28 17.49
C ILE A 21 -3.88 -3.52 18.73
N LYS A 22 -3.58 -4.24 19.80
CA LYS A 22 -2.99 -3.70 21.03
C LYS A 22 -1.58 -4.29 21.18
N LEU A 23 -0.56 -3.45 21.23
CA LEU A 23 0.82 -3.84 21.54
C LEU A 23 1.12 -3.47 22.99
N GLU A 24 1.80 -4.35 23.71
CA GLU A 24 2.22 -4.11 25.09
C GLU A 24 3.64 -3.52 25.13
N ALA A 25 3.87 -2.56 26.04
CA ALA A 25 5.19 -1.96 26.24
C ALA A 25 6.21 -2.97 26.79
N GLY A 26 7.50 -2.77 26.50
CA GLY A 26 8.62 -3.57 27.00
C GLY A 26 9.31 -4.41 25.94
N VAL A 27 10.34 -5.17 26.33
CA VAL A 27 11.13 -6.03 25.44
C VAL A 27 10.40 -7.36 25.18
N PRO A 28 9.98 -7.70 23.95
CA PRO A 28 9.23 -8.92 23.67
C PRO A 28 9.96 -10.20 24.07
N HIS A 29 11.24 -10.30 23.71
CA HIS A 29 12.12 -11.42 24.00
C HIS A 29 13.61 -11.08 23.78
N SER A 30 14.38 -10.96 24.87
CA SER A 30 15.77 -10.45 24.86
C SER A 30 16.76 -11.21 23.98
N TYR A 31 16.55 -12.51 23.75
CA TYR A 31 17.45 -13.35 22.95
C TYR A 31 17.25 -13.25 21.42
N PHE A 32 16.20 -12.56 20.94
CA PHE A 32 15.95 -12.41 19.51
C PHE A 32 16.29 -11.00 19.03
N ASN A 33 17.32 -10.86 18.20
CA ASN A 33 17.74 -9.57 17.63
C ASN A 33 17.06 -9.22 16.29
N SER A 34 16.05 -9.99 15.90
CA SER A 34 15.28 -9.84 14.67
C SER A 34 13.79 -9.69 14.97
N THR A 35 12.98 -9.54 13.92
CA THR A 35 11.52 -9.55 14.02
C THR A 35 11.04 -10.84 14.66
N TYR A 36 10.55 -10.72 15.90
CA TYR A 36 10.07 -11.82 16.73
C TYR A 36 8.63 -12.19 16.40
N ALA A 37 7.81 -11.18 16.10
CA ALA A 37 6.46 -11.35 15.61
C ALA A 37 6.10 -10.26 14.60
N SER A 38 5.13 -10.52 13.72
CA SER A 38 4.61 -9.51 12.81
C SER A 38 3.11 -9.66 12.56
N ILE A 39 2.50 -8.53 12.18
CA ILE A 39 1.11 -8.44 11.74
C ILE A 39 1.10 -7.68 10.42
N LYS A 40 0.60 -8.29 9.35
CA LYS A 40 0.52 -7.69 8.02
C LYS A 40 -0.89 -7.83 7.47
N VAL A 41 -1.39 -6.77 6.86
CA VAL A 41 -2.68 -6.75 6.15
C VAL A 41 -2.46 -6.30 4.71
N GLN A 42 -3.00 -7.06 3.77
CA GLN A 42 -3.14 -6.66 2.37
C GLN A 42 -4.61 -6.50 2.02
N ASN A 43 -4.94 -5.45 1.28
CA ASN A 43 -6.30 -5.30 0.77
C ASN A 43 -6.58 -6.32 -0.36
N SER A 44 -7.83 -6.38 -0.82
CA SER A 44 -8.23 -7.25 -1.93
C SER A 44 -7.50 -7.01 -3.27
N SER A 45 -6.86 -5.85 -3.45
CA SER A 45 -5.98 -5.59 -4.62
C SER A 45 -4.56 -6.12 -4.45
N GLY A 46 -4.20 -6.62 -3.26
CA GLY A 46 -2.87 -7.12 -2.92
C GLY A 46 -1.92 -6.08 -2.33
N SER A 47 -2.33 -4.81 -2.23
CA SER A 47 -1.51 -3.74 -1.66
C SER A 47 -1.43 -3.85 -0.15
N VAL A 48 -0.25 -3.65 0.42
CA VAL A 48 -0.06 -3.71 1.87
C VAL A 48 -0.64 -2.44 2.50
N VAL A 49 -1.66 -2.60 3.36
CA VAL A 49 -2.36 -1.48 4.02
C VAL A 49 -1.99 -1.36 5.50
N TYR A 50 -1.42 -2.41 6.08
CA TYR A 50 -0.83 -2.37 7.41
C TYR A 50 0.34 -3.35 7.50
N ASN A 51 1.42 -2.94 8.17
CA ASN A 51 2.54 -3.82 8.49
C ASN A 51 3.16 -3.38 9.81
N LYS A 52 3.19 -4.29 10.79
CA LYS A 52 3.86 -4.09 12.06
C LYS A 52 4.84 -5.22 12.30
N GLU A 53 6.11 -4.86 12.43
CA GLU A 53 7.17 -5.75 12.88
C GLU A 53 7.48 -5.48 14.35
N ILE A 54 7.60 -6.54 15.13
CA ILE A 54 7.88 -6.50 16.56
C ILE A 54 9.25 -7.14 16.78
N VAL A 55 10.29 -6.31 16.96
CA VAL A 55 11.67 -6.78 17.17
C VAL A 55 11.81 -7.37 18.57
N GLY A 56 12.39 -8.56 18.68
CA GLY A 56 12.45 -9.32 19.93
C GLY A 56 13.16 -8.59 21.07
N ASN A 57 14.37 -8.10 20.84
CA ASN A 57 15.18 -7.40 21.82
C ASN A 57 14.99 -5.87 21.77
N GLY A 58 14.11 -5.39 20.88
CA GLY A 58 13.78 -3.98 20.75
C GLY A 58 12.75 -3.57 21.80
N GLN A 59 13.00 -2.45 22.48
CA GLN A 59 12.03 -1.89 23.40
C GLN A 59 10.77 -1.43 22.64
N GLN A 60 9.61 -2.01 22.98
CA GLN A 60 8.32 -1.58 22.43
C GLN A 60 7.65 -0.58 23.35
N THR A 61 6.92 0.36 22.77
CA THR A 61 5.97 1.23 23.48
C THR A 61 4.57 0.65 23.34
N ALA A 62 3.72 0.84 24.35
CA ALA A 62 2.33 0.44 24.25
C ALA A 62 1.63 1.27 23.17
N GLU A 63 0.86 0.61 22.30
CA GLU A 63 0.10 1.28 21.25
C GLU A 63 -1.21 0.54 20.98
N THR A 64 -2.19 1.26 20.45
CA THR A 64 -3.42 0.68 19.94
C THR A 64 -3.70 1.25 18.56
N GLN A 65 -3.92 0.35 17.59
CA GLN A 65 -4.22 0.70 16.21
C GLN A 65 -5.55 0.07 15.81
N THR A 66 -6.41 0.83 15.15
CA THR A 66 -7.55 0.27 14.42
C THR A 66 -7.20 0.26 12.93
N VAL A 67 -7.34 -0.91 12.31
CA VAL A 67 -7.05 -1.14 10.89
C VAL A 67 -8.34 -1.61 10.22
N PRO A 68 -8.85 -0.93 9.18
CA PRO A 68 -9.94 -1.45 8.38
C PRO A 68 -9.51 -2.75 7.69
N VAL A 69 -10.31 -3.81 7.83
CA VAL A 69 -10.07 -5.14 7.26
C VAL A 69 -11.40 -5.68 6.73
N LYS A 70 -11.57 -5.64 5.41
CA LYS A 70 -12.83 -5.91 4.71
C LYS A 70 -12.84 -7.30 4.08
N VAL A 71 -14.03 -7.75 3.67
CA VAL A 71 -14.15 -8.96 2.85
C VAL A 71 -13.27 -8.85 1.59
N GLY A 72 -12.45 -9.88 1.36
CA GLY A 72 -11.46 -9.95 0.28
C GLY A 72 -10.04 -9.60 0.71
N ASP A 73 -9.84 -8.98 1.88
CA ASP A 73 -8.52 -8.66 2.42
C ASP A 73 -7.83 -9.91 2.98
N TYR A 74 -6.52 -9.80 3.15
CA TYR A 74 -5.65 -10.86 3.65
C TYR A 74 -4.88 -10.41 4.88
N ILE A 75 -4.72 -11.30 5.84
CA ILE A 75 -3.98 -11.07 7.08
C ILE A 75 -2.88 -12.12 7.19
N GLU A 76 -1.66 -11.71 7.54
CA GLU A 76 -0.57 -12.59 7.92
C GLU A 76 -0.11 -12.25 9.33
N PHE A 77 0.03 -13.30 10.14
CA PHE A 77 0.65 -13.25 11.45
C PHE A 77 1.90 -14.11 11.44
N THR A 78 2.97 -13.62 12.05
CA THR A 78 4.16 -14.43 12.32
C THR A 78 4.55 -14.37 13.78
N HIS A 79 5.11 -15.46 14.29
CA HIS A 79 5.71 -15.54 15.61
C HIS A 79 6.84 -16.58 15.58
N ILE A 80 8.08 -16.17 15.83
CA ILE A 80 9.26 -17.04 15.65
C ILE A 80 9.14 -18.38 16.40
N GLU A 81 8.58 -18.36 17.61
CA GLU A 81 8.48 -19.56 18.45
C GLU A 81 7.25 -20.44 18.17
N GLY A 82 6.41 -20.09 17.18
CA GLY A 82 5.16 -20.81 16.94
C GLY A 82 5.31 -22.27 16.52
N ASP A 83 6.48 -22.67 15.98
CA ASP A 83 6.77 -24.06 15.61
C ASP A 83 7.69 -24.78 16.62
N ALA A 84 8.19 -24.09 17.65
CA ALA A 84 9.08 -24.71 18.62
C ALA A 84 8.33 -25.79 19.41
N VAL A 85 8.93 -26.97 19.53
CA VAL A 85 8.29 -28.21 20.04
C VAL A 85 7.59 -28.00 21.38
N ASN A 86 8.17 -27.16 22.25
CA ASN A 86 7.67 -26.87 23.59
C ASN A 86 6.87 -25.56 23.70
N GLU A 87 6.75 -24.79 22.60
CA GLU A 87 6.28 -23.40 22.61
C GLU A 87 5.17 -23.12 21.57
N LYS A 88 4.56 -24.19 21.02
CA LYS A 88 3.52 -24.09 19.97
C LYS A 88 2.29 -23.27 20.36
N THR A 89 2.11 -22.98 21.64
CA THR A 89 0.97 -22.22 22.20
C THR A 89 1.24 -20.73 22.37
N ARG A 90 2.45 -20.23 22.01
CA ARG A 90 2.82 -18.81 22.18
C ARG A 90 2.01 -17.84 21.32
N ALA A 91 1.36 -18.35 20.28
CA ALA A 91 0.46 -17.57 19.43
C ALA A 91 -0.80 -18.40 19.09
N THR A 92 -1.96 -17.87 19.44
CA THR A 92 -3.25 -18.56 19.31
C THR A 92 -4.28 -17.68 18.64
N LEU A 93 -5.25 -18.31 17.99
CA LEU A 93 -6.47 -17.70 17.50
C LEU A 93 -7.63 -18.29 18.29
N THR A 94 -8.52 -17.43 18.79
CA THR A 94 -9.78 -17.86 19.42
C THR A 94 -10.95 -17.27 18.66
N ASN A 95 -11.86 -18.12 18.20
CA ASN A 95 -13.16 -17.70 17.71
C ASN A 95 -14.11 -17.55 18.91
N ILE A 96 -14.44 -16.31 19.25
CA ILE A 96 -15.25 -15.96 20.43
C ILE A 96 -16.70 -16.44 20.27
N GLU A 97 -17.24 -16.51 19.05
CA GLU A 97 -18.63 -16.90 18.80
C GLU A 97 -18.89 -18.39 19.09
N ASN A 98 -17.91 -19.25 18.82
CA ASN A 98 -18.04 -20.69 19.01
C ASN A 98 -17.05 -21.29 20.03
N ASN A 99 -16.27 -20.45 20.70
CA ASN A 99 -15.26 -20.82 21.70
C ASN A 99 -14.20 -21.82 21.22
N LYS A 100 -13.96 -21.93 19.92
CA LYS A 100 -12.88 -22.77 19.38
C LYS A 100 -11.56 -21.99 19.38
N ASN A 101 -10.50 -22.68 19.74
CA ASN A 101 -9.13 -22.15 19.68
C ASN A 101 -8.25 -23.00 18.75
N GLU A 102 -7.24 -22.36 18.19
CA GLU A 102 -6.17 -23.01 17.44
C GLU A 102 -4.84 -22.32 17.70
N THR A 103 -3.75 -23.05 17.54
CA THR A 103 -2.41 -22.46 17.48
C THR A 103 -2.13 -22.00 16.06
N ILE A 104 -1.55 -20.79 15.91
CA ILE A 104 -1.28 -20.24 14.57
C ILE A 104 0.06 -20.70 14.00
N GLY A 105 0.90 -21.36 14.82
CA GLY A 105 2.24 -21.79 14.41
C GLY A 105 3.18 -20.61 14.14
N LYS A 106 4.27 -20.85 13.43
CA LYS A 106 5.22 -19.78 13.08
C LYS A 106 4.63 -18.73 12.13
N THR A 107 3.74 -19.16 11.24
CA THR A 107 3.04 -18.29 10.30
C THR A 107 1.62 -18.78 10.10
N ALA A 108 0.66 -17.87 10.19
CA ALA A 108 -0.70 -18.10 9.72
C ALA A 108 -1.15 -16.98 8.80
N ARG A 109 -1.89 -17.37 7.77
CA ARG A 109 -2.43 -16.46 6.76
C ARG A 109 -3.92 -16.73 6.61
N TYR A 110 -4.69 -15.66 6.54
CA TYR A 110 -6.13 -15.73 6.43
C TYR A 110 -6.61 -14.81 5.31
N GLN A 111 -7.56 -15.27 4.52
CA GLN A 111 -8.42 -14.43 3.70
C GLN A 111 -9.71 -14.14 4.46
N VAL A 112 -10.13 -12.89 4.46
CA VAL A 112 -11.39 -12.45 5.08
C VAL A 112 -12.53 -12.72 4.10
N THR A 113 -13.48 -13.56 4.48
CA THR A 113 -14.66 -13.92 3.68
C THR A 113 -15.95 -13.46 4.35
N LYS A 114 -17.07 -13.57 3.63
CA LYS A 114 -18.40 -13.31 4.19
C LYS A 114 -18.77 -14.27 5.32
N GLU A 115 -18.09 -15.40 5.44
CA GLU A 115 -18.30 -16.41 6.48
C GLU A 115 -17.36 -16.18 7.67
N GLY A 116 -16.14 -15.67 7.44
CA GLY A 116 -15.16 -15.36 8.48
C GLY A 116 -13.73 -15.43 7.96
N LEU A 117 -12.78 -15.79 8.83
CA LEU A 117 -11.38 -15.99 8.43
C LEU A 117 -11.20 -17.38 7.80
N LYS A 118 -10.79 -17.42 6.54
CA LYS A 118 -10.41 -18.65 5.84
C LYS A 118 -8.89 -18.77 5.79
N LYS A 119 -8.32 -19.84 6.33
CA LYS A 119 -6.87 -20.09 6.26
C LYS A 119 -6.42 -20.25 4.79
N VAL A 120 -5.30 -19.64 4.43
CA VAL A 120 -4.70 -19.72 3.09
C VAL A 120 -3.21 -20.04 3.18
N GLU A 121 -2.65 -20.61 2.12
CA GLU A 121 -1.23 -20.99 2.11
C GLU A 121 -0.30 -19.81 1.85
N LYS A 122 -0.74 -18.84 1.03
CA LYS A 122 0.06 -17.68 0.64
C LYS A 122 -0.74 -16.39 0.66
N MET A 123 -0.04 -15.31 0.93
CA MET A 123 -0.52 -13.95 0.71
C MET A 123 -0.50 -13.62 -0.79
N PRO A 124 -1.32 -12.67 -1.27
CA PRO A 124 -1.15 -12.09 -2.60
C PRO A 124 0.27 -11.53 -2.80
N ASP A 125 0.80 -11.67 -4.02
CA ASP A 125 2.06 -11.03 -4.38
C ASP A 125 1.93 -9.50 -4.26
N SER A 126 3.06 -8.82 -4.02
CA SER A 126 3.08 -7.35 -4.03
C SER A 126 2.55 -6.80 -5.36
N THR A 127 2.04 -5.60 -5.31
CA THR A 127 1.51 -4.87 -6.46
C THR A 127 2.54 -3.87 -6.99
N VAL A 128 2.25 -3.27 -8.14
CA VAL A 128 2.98 -2.09 -8.62
C VAL A 128 2.84 -0.90 -7.65
N LEU A 129 1.91 -0.93 -6.71
CA LEU A 129 1.62 0.18 -5.82
C LEU A 129 2.34 0.10 -4.47
N ASP A 130 3.07 -0.98 -4.18
CA ASP A 130 3.80 -1.14 -2.91
C ASP A 130 5.21 -0.56 -2.96
N GLY A 131 5.58 0.34 -2.06
CA GLY A 131 6.94 0.92 -1.99
C GLY A 131 6.96 2.44 -1.88
N ASN A 132 8.07 3.03 -2.31
CA ASN A 132 8.39 4.44 -2.16
C ASN A 132 8.60 5.18 -3.48
N GLN A 133 8.98 4.47 -4.55
CA GLN A 133 9.37 5.09 -5.81
C GLN A 133 8.52 4.63 -6.98
N PHE A 134 7.85 5.59 -7.62
CA PHE A 134 6.94 5.34 -8.73
C PHE A 134 7.24 6.26 -9.90
N THR A 135 6.95 5.79 -11.11
CA THR A 135 7.08 6.57 -12.33
C THR A 135 5.85 6.37 -13.20
N TRP A 136 5.18 7.45 -13.56
CA TRP A 136 4.18 7.42 -14.61
C TRP A 136 4.79 7.90 -15.94
N SER A 137 4.49 7.16 -17.01
CA SER A 137 4.82 7.52 -18.39
C SER A 137 3.54 7.78 -19.15
N LEU A 138 3.40 8.98 -19.73
CA LEU A 138 2.26 9.38 -20.56
C LEU A 138 2.75 9.58 -21.99
N LYS A 139 2.19 8.79 -22.91
CA LYS A 139 2.57 8.78 -24.32
C LYS A 139 1.45 9.30 -25.22
N GLY A 140 1.85 10.05 -26.23
CA GLY A 140 1.01 10.60 -27.26
C GLY A 140 1.07 9.76 -28.52
N ILE A 141 0.76 10.35 -29.67
CA ILE A 141 0.83 9.73 -30.99
C ILE A 141 2.23 9.15 -31.25
N CYS A 142 2.29 8.02 -31.95
CA CYS A 142 3.55 7.31 -32.25
C CYS A 142 4.40 6.99 -31.01
N ASP A 143 3.75 6.75 -29.87
CA ASP A 143 4.36 6.43 -28.58
C ASP A 143 5.31 7.52 -28.04
N PHE A 144 5.14 8.77 -28.50
CA PHE A 144 5.89 9.91 -28.01
C PHE A 144 5.60 10.16 -26.52
N GLU A 145 6.51 9.78 -25.63
CA GLU A 145 6.42 10.09 -24.20
C GLU A 145 6.59 11.60 -23.97
N PHE A 146 5.46 12.31 -23.96
CA PHE A 146 5.41 13.76 -23.80
C PHE A 146 5.46 14.19 -22.34
N ALA A 147 5.11 13.31 -21.39
CA ALA A 147 5.19 13.59 -19.96
C ALA A 147 5.67 12.37 -19.16
N LYS A 148 6.49 12.65 -18.16
CA LYS A 148 6.97 11.68 -17.18
C LYS A 148 6.83 12.26 -15.77
N VAL A 149 6.19 11.51 -14.88
CA VAL A 149 5.98 11.92 -13.48
C VAL A 149 6.70 10.94 -12.58
N ASN A 150 7.67 11.41 -11.80
CA ASN A 150 8.40 10.58 -10.83
C ASN A 150 7.95 10.95 -9.42
N LEU A 151 7.55 9.99 -8.61
CA LEU A 151 7.27 10.18 -7.19
C LEU A 151 8.33 9.46 -6.37
N ASN A 152 8.95 10.19 -5.44
CA ASN A 152 9.75 9.61 -4.38
C ASN A 152 9.14 10.02 -3.03
N LYS A 153 8.47 9.06 -2.39
CA LYS A 153 7.83 9.26 -1.09
C LYS A 153 8.83 9.52 0.03
N SER A 154 10.01 8.89 -0.03
CA SER A 154 11.04 9.03 1.00
C SER A 154 11.59 10.46 1.06
N THR A 155 11.59 11.18 -0.05
CA THR A 155 11.96 12.60 -0.12
C THR A 155 10.76 13.55 -0.08
N GLY A 156 9.52 13.03 -0.10
CA GLY A 156 8.30 13.83 -0.15
C GLY A 156 8.20 14.70 -1.41
N GLU A 157 8.70 14.22 -2.54
CA GLU A 157 8.79 15.01 -3.77
C GLU A 157 8.21 14.25 -4.97
N MET A 158 7.39 14.96 -5.75
CA MET A 158 6.95 14.52 -7.06
C MET A 158 7.54 15.44 -8.13
N GLN A 159 8.24 14.89 -9.12
CA GLN A 159 8.81 15.61 -10.24
C GLN A 159 8.03 15.34 -11.53
N ILE A 160 7.43 16.38 -12.09
CA ILE A 160 6.75 16.36 -13.38
C ILE A 160 7.70 16.88 -14.45
N ASN A 161 7.93 16.11 -15.50
CA ASN A 161 8.72 16.52 -16.65
C ASN A 161 7.88 16.44 -17.92
N LEU A 162 7.78 17.53 -18.66
CA LEU A 162 7.22 17.57 -20.02
C LEU A 162 8.34 17.61 -21.04
N LYS A 163 8.10 17.03 -22.22
CA LYS A 163 8.99 17.15 -23.39
C LYS A 163 8.37 18.08 -24.42
N THR A 164 9.23 18.81 -25.12
CA THR A 164 8.82 19.62 -26.27
C THR A 164 8.21 18.72 -27.36
N GLY A 165 7.00 19.05 -27.81
CA GLY A 165 6.31 18.33 -28.89
C GLY A 165 4.79 18.51 -28.82
N VAL A 166 4.09 17.96 -29.82
CA VAL A 166 2.63 17.89 -29.84
C VAL A 166 2.20 16.49 -29.39
N PRO A 167 1.49 16.33 -28.25
CA PRO A 167 1.13 15.02 -27.74
C PRO A 167 0.35 14.18 -28.74
N HIS A 168 -0.76 14.72 -29.27
CA HIS A 168 -1.57 14.01 -30.26
C HIS A 168 -2.43 14.99 -31.07
N ASN A 169 -2.02 15.27 -32.30
CA ASN A 169 -2.62 16.30 -33.17
C ASN A 169 -4.12 16.12 -33.48
N TYR A 170 -4.67 14.90 -33.44
CA TYR A 170 -6.10 14.65 -33.64
C TYR A 170 -7.00 14.96 -32.43
N PHE A 171 -6.46 15.34 -31.27
CA PHE A 171 -7.24 15.73 -30.10
C PHE A 171 -7.20 17.25 -29.91
N ASP A 172 -8.33 17.92 -30.12
CA ASP A 172 -8.49 19.38 -29.99
C ASP A 172 -8.81 19.86 -28.56
N SER A 173 -8.78 18.95 -27.60
CA SER A 173 -9.11 19.16 -26.20
C SER A 173 -7.97 18.71 -25.27
N THR A 174 -8.21 18.77 -23.95
CA THR A 174 -7.30 18.23 -22.95
C THR A 174 -7.12 16.73 -23.18
N TYR A 175 -5.90 16.38 -23.58
CA TYR A 175 -5.51 15.01 -23.89
C TYR A 175 -5.03 14.27 -22.64
N ALA A 176 -4.34 14.98 -21.74
CA ALA A 176 -3.97 14.47 -20.44
C ALA A 176 -3.99 15.58 -19.39
N SER A 177 -4.15 15.19 -18.12
CA SER A 177 -3.99 16.12 -16.99
C SER A 177 -3.27 15.45 -15.83
N ILE A 178 -2.50 16.25 -15.09
CA ILE A 178 -1.83 15.85 -13.85
C ILE A 178 -2.28 16.80 -12.76
N LYS A 179 -2.86 16.25 -11.69
CA LYS A 179 -3.39 17.04 -10.58
C LYS A 179 -2.92 16.44 -9.26
N VAL A 180 -2.55 17.31 -8.33
CA VAL A 180 -2.24 16.93 -6.94
C VAL A 180 -3.15 17.70 -6.01
N GLN A 181 -3.81 16.97 -5.11
CA GLN A 181 -4.59 17.52 -4.02
C GLN A 181 -3.94 17.17 -2.70
N ASN A 182 -3.86 18.13 -1.79
CA ASN A 182 -3.41 17.82 -0.44
C ASN A 182 -4.48 17.02 0.33
N SER A 183 -4.13 16.56 1.53
CA SER A 183 -5.06 15.82 2.41
C SER A 183 -6.36 16.54 2.79
N SER A 184 -6.45 17.87 2.64
CA SER A 184 -7.71 18.63 2.83
C SER A 184 -8.53 18.77 1.55
N GLY A 185 -8.10 18.16 0.44
CA GLY A 185 -8.75 18.22 -0.87
C GLY A 185 -8.40 19.46 -1.70
N GLN A 186 -7.53 20.35 -1.20
CA GLN A 186 -7.13 21.54 -1.94
C GLN A 186 -6.15 21.18 -3.05
N VAL A 187 -6.41 21.66 -4.27
CA VAL A 187 -5.52 21.48 -5.42
C VAL A 187 -4.26 22.32 -5.20
N VAL A 188 -3.11 21.65 -5.10
CA VAL A 188 -1.79 22.29 -4.93
C VAL A 188 -0.98 22.29 -6.23
N PHE A 189 -1.37 21.45 -7.19
CA PHE A 189 -0.82 21.42 -8.53
C PHE A 189 -1.89 20.97 -9.53
N ASN A 190 -1.95 21.62 -10.69
CA ASN A 190 -2.77 21.19 -11.81
C ASN A 190 -2.09 21.56 -13.13
N LYS A 191 -1.98 20.60 -14.04
CA LYS A 191 -1.47 20.80 -15.40
C LYS A 191 -2.36 20.09 -16.40
N ASP A 192 -3.04 20.88 -17.22
CA ASP A 192 -3.77 20.38 -18.38
C ASP A 192 -2.88 20.41 -19.62
N ILE A 193 -2.90 19.32 -20.39
CA ILE A 193 -2.05 19.11 -21.56
C ILE A 193 -2.98 18.87 -22.75
N TYR A 194 -3.05 19.85 -23.65
CA TYR A 194 -3.87 19.77 -24.86
C TYR A 194 -3.18 18.91 -25.93
N GLY A 195 -3.96 18.06 -26.59
CA GLY A 195 -3.42 17.08 -27.56
C GLY A 195 -2.78 17.73 -28.77
N ASN A 196 -3.46 18.70 -29.39
CA ASN A 196 -3.04 19.35 -30.62
C ASN A 196 -2.19 20.62 -30.44
N LYS A 197 -1.84 20.97 -29.19
CA LYS A 197 -1.04 22.16 -28.90
C LYS A 197 0.41 21.78 -28.64
N GLN A 198 1.32 22.61 -29.16
CA GLN A 198 2.74 22.52 -28.87
C GLN A 198 2.98 22.62 -27.36
N GLN A 199 3.61 21.60 -26.78
CA GLN A 199 4.15 21.62 -25.43
C GLN A 199 5.64 21.97 -25.49
N TYR A 200 6.16 22.49 -24.39
CA TYR A 200 7.58 22.80 -24.22
C TYR A 200 8.16 21.98 -23.08
N ALA A 201 9.47 21.79 -23.13
CA ALA A 201 10.20 21.16 -22.04
C ALA A 201 9.98 21.96 -20.74
N GLU A 202 9.52 21.25 -19.71
CA GLU A 202 9.19 21.83 -18.42
C GLU A 202 9.54 20.81 -17.35
N SER A 203 10.09 21.28 -16.22
CA SER A 203 10.35 20.43 -15.07
C SER A 203 9.85 21.14 -13.83
N GLN A 204 8.95 20.49 -13.09
CA GLN A 204 8.37 21.04 -11.88
C GLN A 204 8.45 20.02 -10.75
N LYS A 205 8.89 20.50 -9.58
CA LYS A 205 8.85 19.75 -8.32
C LYS A 205 7.63 20.18 -7.53
N VAL A 206 6.89 19.20 -7.04
CA VAL A 206 5.70 19.38 -6.20
C VAL A 206 5.96 18.63 -4.90
N PRO A 207 6.04 19.35 -3.75
CA PRO A 207 6.09 18.69 -2.44
C PRO A 207 4.81 17.89 -2.22
N VAL A 208 4.97 16.67 -1.71
CA VAL A 208 3.87 15.74 -1.43
C VAL A 208 4.09 15.04 -0.10
N LYS A 209 3.00 14.64 0.54
CA LYS A 209 3.02 13.91 1.82
C LYS A 209 1.96 12.81 1.85
N ILE A 210 2.04 11.96 2.87
CA ILE A 210 1.01 10.95 3.14
C ILE A 210 -0.37 11.63 3.25
N GLY A 211 -1.36 11.02 2.60
CA GLY A 211 -2.74 11.52 2.50
C GLY A 211 -3.01 12.44 1.32
N ASP A 212 -1.97 12.91 0.61
CA ASP A 212 -2.17 13.65 -0.65
C ASP A 212 -2.64 12.70 -1.76
N LYS A 213 -3.42 13.24 -2.70
CA LYS A 213 -3.99 12.51 -3.84
C LYS A 213 -3.39 12.99 -5.15
N ILE A 214 -3.04 12.05 -6.02
CA ILE A 214 -2.54 12.26 -7.37
C ILE A 214 -3.63 11.77 -8.33
N GLU A 215 -4.14 12.65 -9.18
CA GLU A 215 -5.07 12.31 -10.25
C GLU A 215 -4.36 12.47 -11.61
N LEU A 216 -4.48 11.44 -12.43
CA LEU A 216 -4.00 11.39 -13.80
C LEU A 216 -5.17 11.10 -14.73
N ILE A 217 -5.33 11.92 -15.76
CA ILE A 217 -6.27 11.69 -16.86
C ILE A 217 -5.47 11.54 -18.14
N HIS A 218 -5.88 10.60 -19.00
CA HIS A 218 -5.28 10.38 -20.31
C HIS A 218 -6.33 9.83 -21.30
N GLN A 219 -6.61 10.53 -22.39
CA GLN A 219 -7.69 10.14 -23.32
C GLN A 219 -7.48 8.74 -23.95
N GLU A 220 -6.22 8.35 -24.13
CA GLU A 220 -5.81 7.02 -24.61
C GLU A 220 -5.16 6.18 -23.49
N GLY A 221 -5.69 6.27 -22.26
CA GLY A 221 -5.32 5.35 -21.19
C GLY A 221 -5.44 3.88 -21.61
N VAL A 222 -4.86 2.98 -20.82
CA VAL A 222 -4.61 1.55 -21.09
C VAL A 222 -3.49 1.31 -22.12
N HIS A 223 -3.52 2.02 -23.24
CA HIS A 223 -2.58 1.79 -24.34
C HIS A 223 -1.33 2.66 -24.25
N ARG A 224 -1.46 3.89 -23.74
CA ARG A 224 -0.39 4.89 -23.78
C ARG A 224 -0.01 5.48 -22.43
N ALA A 225 -0.55 4.95 -21.34
CA ALA A 225 -0.30 5.46 -20.00
C ALA A 225 0.03 4.31 -19.03
N THR A 226 1.19 4.40 -18.38
CA THR A 226 1.68 3.35 -17.47
C THR A 226 2.15 3.92 -16.15
N ILE A 227 2.09 3.09 -15.11
CA ILE A 227 2.80 3.28 -13.85
C ILE A 227 3.83 2.16 -13.70
N THR A 228 5.04 2.52 -13.30
CA THR A 228 6.13 1.60 -12.98
C THR A 228 6.53 1.83 -11.53
N ASN A 229 6.66 0.73 -10.79
CA ASN A 229 7.27 0.72 -9.47
C ASN A 229 8.77 0.52 -9.63
N ILE A 230 9.56 1.49 -9.15
CA ILE A 230 11.01 1.43 -9.31
C ILE A 230 11.63 0.46 -8.30
N ASP A 231 11.02 0.30 -7.13
CA ASP A 231 11.57 -0.54 -6.06
C ASP A 231 11.46 -2.03 -6.38
N ASN A 232 10.40 -2.45 -7.09
CA ASN A 232 10.14 -3.85 -7.43
C ASN A 232 10.09 -4.17 -8.94
N GLY A 233 10.23 -3.16 -9.80
CA GLY A 233 10.27 -3.30 -11.26
C GLY A 233 8.94 -3.66 -11.94
N LYS A 234 7.84 -3.80 -11.18
CA LYS A 234 6.52 -4.08 -11.75
C LYS A 234 6.01 -2.87 -12.52
N GLN A 235 5.23 -3.11 -13.56
CA GLN A 235 4.62 -2.09 -14.39
C GLN A 235 3.21 -2.52 -14.79
N GLU A 236 2.27 -1.58 -14.82
CA GLU A 236 0.95 -1.78 -15.37
C GLU A 236 0.49 -0.53 -16.15
N SER A 237 -0.55 -0.69 -16.98
CA SER A 237 -1.25 0.43 -17.56
C SER A 237 -2.44 0.85 -16.70
N PHE A 238 -2.82 2.13 -16.80
CA PHE A 238 -4.01 2.64 -16.14
C PHE A 238 -4.98 3.22 -17.17
N GLY A 239 -6.28 3.21 -16.86
CA GLY A 239 -7.35 3.63 -17.77
C GLY A 239 -7.36 5.12 -18.09
N LYS A 240 -8.50 5.64 -18.56
CA LYS A 240 -8.64 7.07 -18.88
C LYS A 240 -8.43 7.99 -17.69
N LYS A 241 -8.67 7.48 -16.49
CA LYS A 241 -8.47 8.14 -15.21
C LYS A 241 -7.82 7.15 -14.25
N ALA A 242 -6.92 7.66 -13.43
CA ALA A 242 -6.43 6.96 -12.24
C ALA A 242 -6.25 7.96 -11.11
N MET A 243 -6.69 7.59 -9.92
CA MET A 243 -6.48 8.37 -8.71
C MET A 243 -5.76 7.54 -7.66
N TYR A 244 -4.66 8.08 -7.14
CA TYR A 244 -3.82 7.44 -6.15
C TYR A 244 -3.74 8.30 -4.90
N GLU A 245 -3.91 7.70 -3.73
CA GLU A 245 -3.60 8.31 -2.44
C GLU A 245 -2.22 7.84 -1.96
N ILE A 246 -1.39 8.77 -1.51
CA ILE A 246 -0.07 8.45 -0.95
C ILE A 246 -0.25 7.88 0.45
N THR A 247 0.18 6.64 0.68
CA THR A 247 0.15 6.00 2.00
C THR A 247 1.57 5.82 2.54
N SER A 248 1.70 5.43 3.81
CA SER A 248 3.01 5.06 4.36
C SER A 248 3.65 3.88 3.63
N LEU A 249 2.85 2.92 3.13
CA LEU A 249 3.33 1.66 2.54
C LEU A 249 3.42 1.68 1.02
N GLY A 250 2.73 2.61 0.36
CA GLY A 250 2.69 2.64 -1.09
C GLY A 250 1.83 3.77 -1.64
N LEU A 251 1.16 3.45 -2.74
CA LEU A 251 0.01 4.15 -3.26
C LEU A 251 -1.23 3.28 -3.01
N ASN A 252 -2.35 3.90 -2.69
CA ASN A 252 -3.65 3.24 -2.70
C ASN A 252 -4.46 3.77 -3.89
N LYS A 253 -4.92 2.89 -4.77
CA LYS A 253 -5.78 3.31 -5.88
C LYS A 253 -7.20 3.53 -5.35
N VAL A 254 -7.70 4.76 -5.49
CA VAL A 254 -9.04 5.14 -4.99
C VAL A 254 -10.08 5.27 -6.11
N GLU A 255 -9.64 5.37 -7.37
CA GLU A 255 -10.47 5.33 -8.59
C GLU A 255 -9.65 4.88 -9.80
#